data_AF-A0AAD7YRA9-F1
#
_entry.id   AF-A0AAD7YRA9-F1
#
_cell.length_a   1.000
_cell.length_b   1.000
_cell.length_c   1.000
_cell.angle_alpha   90.00
_cell.angle_beta   90.00
_cell.angle_gamma   90.00
#
_symmetry.space_group_name_H-M   'P 1'
#
loop_
_entity.id
_entity.type
_entity.pdbx_description
1 polymer ?
#
loop_
_entity_poly.entity_id
_entity_poly.type
_entity_poly.pdbx_seq_one_letter_code
_entity_poly.pdbx_strand_id
1 'polypeptide(L)' 'MMMVQGQGFPTRKCPKGEHSVLYCPQKAEPSCDNPTIHELDGPAACDIPQCFCNTPTIRNTKTGKCVMPKDC' A
#
# COMPACT_ATOMS: atom_id res chain seq x y z
N MET A 1 -36.68 4.53 -0.31
CA MET A 1 -35.55 5.01 -1.14
C MET A 1 -34.46 3.95 -1.09
N MET A 2 -34.37 3.07 -2.09
CA MET A 2 -33.31 2.05 -2.15
C MET A 2 -32.02 2.75 -2.55
N MET A 3 -31.07 2.88 -1.62
CA MET A 3 -29.75 3.41 -1.91
C MET A 3 -29.01 2.34 -2.72
N VAL A 4 -28.88 2.55 -4.03
CA VAL A 4 -27.92 1.79 -4.85
C VAL A 4 -26.55 2.09 -4.26
N GLN A 5 -25.98 1.12 -3.54
CA GLN A 5 -24.60 1.20 -3.05
C GLN A 5 -23.70 1.28 -4.28
N GLY A 6 -23.36 2.50 -4.69
CA GLY A 6 -22.43 2.74 -5.78
C GLY A 6 -21.20 1.88 -5.53
N GLN A 7 -20.73 1.18 -6.57
CA GLN A 7 -19.57 0.30 -6.54
C GLN A 7 -18.39 1.06 -5.93
N GLY A 8 -18.20 0.93 -4.62
CA GLY A 8 -17.08 1.53 -3.93
C GLY A 8 -15.83 0.84 -4.43
N PHE A 9 -14.85 1.59 -4.90
CA PHE A 9 -13.51 1.02 -5.09
C PHE A 9 -13.13 0.29 -3.79
N PRO A 10 -12.60 -0.94 -3.87
CA PRO A 10 -12.17 -1.66 -2.68
C PRO A 10 -11.20 -0.77 -1.88
N THR A 11 -11.53 -0.47 -0.63
CA THR A 11 -10.67 0.33 0.26
C THR A 11 -10.37 -0.45 1.53
N ARG A 12 -9.15 -0.29 2.05
CA ARG A 12 -8.69 -0.88 3.30
C ARG A 12 -8.48 0.21 4.35
N LYS A 13 -8.80 -0.09 5.61
CA LYS A 13 -8.43 0.78 6.73
C LYS A 13 -6.94 0.63 7.00
N CYS A 14 -6.16 1.68 6.78
CA CYS A 14 -4.72 1.70 6.99
C CYS A 14 -4.33 2.46 8.27
N PRO A 15 -3.18 2.13 8.88
CA PRO A 15 -2.63 2.89 9.99
C PRO A 15 -2.39 4.36 9.64
N LYS A 16 -2.24 5.20 10.68
CA LYS A 16 -1.90 6.62 10.49
C LYS A 16 -0.55 6.74 9.80
N GLY A 17 -0.49 7.52 8.72
CA GLY A 17 0.72 7.69 7.90
C GLY A 17 0.77 6.78 6.67
N GLU A 18 -0.29 6.00 6.44
CA GLU A 18 -0.44 5.11 5.29
C GLU A 18 -1.75 5.41 4.55
N HIS A 19 -1.82 4.99 3.29
CA HIS A 19 -3.01 5.10 2.46
C HIS A 19 -3.35 3.76 1.79
N SER A 20 -4.64 3.55 1.52
CA SER A 20 -5.11 2.36 0.82
C SER A 20 -4.78 2.47 -0.66
N VAL A 21 -4.17 1.44 -1.21
CA VAL A 21 -3.84 1.33 -2.62
C VAL A 21 -4.32 0.00 -3.16
N LEU A 22 -4.95 0.02 -4.35
CA LEU A 22 -5.35 -1.18 -5.06
C LEU A 22 -4.60 -1.22 -6.39
N TYR A 23 -3.59 -2.09 -6.48
CA TYR A 23 -2.87 -2.38 -7.72
C TYR A 23 -3.31 -3.74 -8.28
N CYS A 24 -3.43 -3.82 -9.60
CA CYS A 24 -3.64 -5.08 -10.32
C CYS A 24 -2.68 -5.15 -11.53
N PRO A 25 -1.76 -6.14 -11.58
CA PRO A 25 -1.44 -7.09 -10.50
C PRO A 25 -0.95 -6.36 -9.24
N GLN A 26 -1.03 -7.00 -8.07
CA GLN A 26 -0.53 -6.36 -6.85
C GLN A 26 0.95 -6.01 -7.01
N LYS A 27 1.32 -4.87 -6.44
CA LYS A 27 2.70 -4.38 -6.40
C LYS A 27 3.14 -4.24 -4.95
N ALA A 28 4.42 -4.40 -4.70
CA ALA A 28 5.03 -4.13 -3.41
C ALA A 28 5.32 -2.62 -3.27
N GLU A 29 5.09 -2.09 -2.07
CA GLU A 29 5.38 -0.69 -1.74
C GLU A 29 6.90 -0.41 -1.71
N PRO A 30 7.32 0.86 -1.83
CA PRO A 30 8.72 1.21 -1.71
C PRO A 30 9.19 0.99 -0.28
N SER A 31 10.41 0.48 -0.14
CA SER A 31 11.03 0.18 1.14
C SER A 31 12.48 0.64 1.18
N CYS A 32 13.09 0.63 2.37
CA CYS A 32 14.51 0.96 2.53
C CYS A 32 15.43 0.06 1.69
N ASP A 33 15.06 -1.21 1.51
CA ASP A 33 15.86 -2.17 0.71
C ASP A 33 15.55 -2.06 -0.79
N ASN A 34 14.34 -1.62 -1.15
CA ASN A 34 13.93 -1.41 -2.54
C ASN A 34 13.09 -0.13 -2.67
N PRO A 35 13.70 1.01 -3.07
CA PRO A 35 13.08 2.33 -2.98
C PRO A 35 12.05 2.62 -4.07
N THR A 36 11.70 1.64 -4.91
CA THR A 36 10.71 1.79 -5.98
C THR A 36 9.56 0.79 -5.82
N ILE A 37 8.43 1.13 -6.43
CA ILE A 37 7.33 0.17 -6.60
C ILE A 37 7.80 -0.97 -7.48
N HIS A 38 7.64 -2.19 -7.00
CA HIS A 38 8.11 -3.40 -7.68
C HIS A 38 7.05 -4.50 -7.61
N GLU A 39 7.33 -5.62 -8.27
CA GLU A 39 6.42 -6.75 -8.28
C GLU A 39 6.39 -7.39 -6.89
N LEU A 40 5.18 -7.75 -6.45
CA LEU A 40 5.03 -8.52 -5.22
C LEU A 40 5.34 -9.99 -5.55
N ASP A 41 6.22 -10.61 -4.77
CA ASP A 41 6.55 -12.03 -4.97
C ASP A 41 5.32 -12.92 -4.70
N GLY A 42 4.86 -13.60 -5.74
CA GLY A 42 3.81 -14.62 -5.67
C GLY A 42 2.45 -14.22 -6.28
N PRO A 43 1.51 -15.18 -6.37
CA PRO A 43 0.18 -14.91 -6.89
C PRO A 43 -0.58 -13.99 -5.94
N ALA A 44 -1.01 -12.85 -6.45
CA ALA A 44 -1.60 -11.79 -5.65
C ALA A 44 -2.97 -11.39 -6.18
N ALA A 45 -3.99 -11.41 -5.31
CA ALA A 45 -5.36 -11.16 -5.70
C ALA A 45 -5.60 -9.68 -6.04
N CYS A 46 -6.21 -9.40 -7.20
CA CYS A 46 -6.40 -8.04 -7.71
C CYS A 46 -7.52 -7.24 -7.01
N ASP A 47 -8.25 -7.86 -6.10
CA ASP A 47 -9.41 -7.32 -5.40
C ASP A 47 -9.13 -6.95 -3.93
N ILE A 48 -7.90 -7.19 -3.45
CA ILE A 48 -7.48 -6.88 -2.08
C ILE A 48 -6.60 -5.61 -2.06
N PRO A 49 -7.07 -4.49 -1.48
CA PRO A 49 -6.24 -3.32 -1.29
C PRO A 49 -5.14 -3.55 -0.23
N GLN A 50 -4.00 -2.91 -0.45
CA GLN A 50 -2.86 -2.88 0.45
C GLN A 50 -2.71 -1.50 1.09
N CYS A 51 -1.91 -1.41 2.15
CA CYS A 51 -1.59 -0.16 2.82
C CYS A 51 -0.16 0.25 2.48
N PHE A 52 0.00 1.41 1.87
CA PHE A 52 1.28 1.95 1.45
C PHE A 52 1.64 3.17 2.30
N CYS A 53 2.92 3.35 2.59
CA CYS A 53 3.41 4.56 3.22
C CYS A 53 3.04 5.81 2.42
N ASN A 54 2.62 6.88 3.11
CA ASN A 54 2.35 8.16 2.47
C ASN A 54 3.64 8.76 1.92
N THR A 55 3.59 9.32 0.70
CA THR A 55 4.73 10.03 0.15
C THR A 55 5.05 11.27 1.02
N PRO A 56 6.33 11.58 1.27
CA PRO A 56 7.55 10.99 0.70
C PRO A 56 8.18 9.85 1.53
N THR A 57 7.45 9.24 2.46
CA THR A 57 7.98 8.18 3.34
C THR A 57 7.97 6.80 2.67
N ILE A 58 8.88 5.93 3.10
CA ILE A 58 9.04 4.56 2.61
C ILE A 58 9.07 3.56 3.77
N ARG A 59 8.76 2.30 3.51
CA ARG A 59 8.70 1.26 4.54
C ARG A 59 10.10 0.83 4.97
N ASN A 60 10.41 0.97 6.26
CA ASN A 60 11.55 0.30 6.86
C ASN A 60 11.15 -1.15 7.19
N THR A 61 11.60 -2.11 6.38
CA THR A 61 11.30 -3.56 6.50
C THR A 61 11.71 -4.16 7.85
N LYS A 62 12.75 -3.61 8.50
CA LYS A 62 13.24 -4.07 9.81
C LYS A 62 12.32 -3.67 10.96
N THR A 63 11.70 -2.48 10.87
CA THR A 63 10.86 -1.93 11.95
C THR A 63 9.35 -1.95 11.64
N GLY A 64 8.99 -2.16 10.38
CA GLY A 64 7.63 -2.05 9.85
C GLY A 64 7.10 -0.61 9.77
N LYS A 65 7.91 0.41 10.06
CA LYS A 65 7.47 1.83 10.10
C LYS A 65 7.71 2.54 8.78
N CYS A 66 6.85 3.50 8.47
CA CYS A 66 7.08 4.48 7.40
C CYS A 66 8.04 5.56 7.90
N VAL A 67 9.19 5.70 7.23
CA VAL A 67 10.25 6.66 7.58
C VAL A 67 10.66 7.47 6.36
N MET A 68 11.35 8.59 6.55
CA MET A 68 11.95 9.27 5.40
C MET A 68 13.07 8.40 4.82
N PRO A 69 13.35 8.45 3.50
CA PRO A 69 14.42 7.66 2.89
C PRO A 69 15.81 7.88 3.52
N LYS A 70 16.06 9.09 4.06
CA LYS A 70 17.30 9.43 4.79
C LYS A 70 17.42 8.79 6.18
N ASP A 71 16.32 8.27 6.71
CA ASP A 71 16.20 7.66 8.04
C ASP A 71 16.04 6.12 7.93
N CYS A 72 16.25 5.58 6.72
CA CYS A 72 16.73 4.23 6.53
C CYS A 72 18.20 4.14 7.00
#